data_AF-E0R973-F1
#
_entry.id   AF-E0R973-F1
#
_cell.length_a   1.000
_cell.length_b   1.000
_cell.length_c   1.000
_cell.angle_alpha   90.00
_cell.angle_beta   90.00
_cell.angle_gamma   90.00
#
_symmetry.space_group_name_H-M   'P 1'
#
loop_
_entity.id
_entity.type
_entity.pdbx_description
1 polymer ?
#
loop_
_entity_poly.entity_id
_entity_poly.type
_entity_poly.pdbx_seq_one_letter_code
_entity_poly.pdbx_strand_id
1 'polypeptide(L)'
;CPPEVCVCKWKGGKQTVECGGQQLSNLPEGMDPGTQVLNFSGNALQVLQSERFLRMDLLNLQKIYLSRNQLIRIHEKAFRGLTNLVELDLSENALQNVPSETFQDYSSLMRLSLSGNPIRELKTSAFRHLSFLTTLELSNCQVERIENEAFVGMDNLEWLRLDGNRIGFIQGTHILPKSLHGISLHSNRWNCDCRLLDIHFWLVNYNTPLAEEPKCMEPARLKGQVIKSLQREQLACLPEVSPQSSYTEVSEGRNMSITCLVRAIPEPKVLWLFNGQVMSNDSLMDNLHMYYYIDETIGVSGAEEKRSEIFIYNVGAEDNGTFSCVGQNIAGTTFSNYTLRVIIKEPPVVNEVSFPRDYKGE
;
A
#
# COMPACT_ATOMS: atom_id res chain seq x y z
N CYS A 1 -37.68 -15.15 27.69
CA CYS A 1 -37.67 -14.07 26.68
C CYS A 1 -38.07 -12.77 27.36
N PRO A 2 -37.41 -11.63 27.13
CA PRO A 2 -37.88 -10.30 27.54
C PRO A 2 -38.98 -9.79 26.58
N PRO A 3 -40.27 -9.92 26.93
CA PRO A 3 -41.37 -9.73 25.98
C PRO A 3 -41.70 -8.25 25.71
N GLU A 4 -41.24 -7.34 26.57
CA GLU A 4 -41.50 -5.90 26.45
C GLU A 4 -40.76 -5.27 25.26
N VAL A 5 -39.62 -5.85 24.88
CA VAL A 5 -38.69 -5.28 23.88
C VAL A 5 -38.29 -6.27 22.80
N CYS A 6 -38.57 -7.57 22.97
CA CYS A 6 -38.17 -8.60 22.02
C CYS A 6 -39.31 -9.56 21.68
N VAL A 7 -39.28 -10.07 20.46
CA VAL A 7 -40.13 -11.17 19.99
C VAL A 7 -39.31 -12.44 19.95
N CYS A 8 -39.74 -13.46 20.69
CA CYS A 8 -39.12 -14.78 20.69
C CYS A 8 -39.98 -15.78 19.95
N LYS A 9 -39.39 -16.49 18.98
CA LYS A 9 -40.10 -17.42 18.11
C LYS A 9 -39.22 -18.56 17.62
N TRP A 10 -39.86 -19.62 17.16
CA TRP A 10 -39.18 -20.70 16.43
C TRP A 10 -39.15 -20.37 14.94
N LYS A 11 -37.98 -20.30 14.33
CA LYS A 11 -37.81 -19.96 12.90
C LYS A 11 -36.72 -20.84 12.29
N GLY A 12 -37.05 -21.56 11.21
CA GLY A 12 -36.09 -22.40 10.49
C GLY A 12 -35.43 -23.47 11.36
N GLY A 13 -36.19 -24.08 12.28
CA GLY A 13 -35.66 -25.10 13.19
C GLY A 13 -34.84 -24.54 14.36
N LYS A 14 -34.83 -23.22 14.59
CA LYS A 14 -34.03 -22.58 15.63
C LYS A 14 -34.84 -21.67 16.54
N GLN A 15 -34.46 -21.62 17.82
CA GLN A 15 -34.98 -20.64 18.77
C GLN A 15 -34.36 -19.26 18.50
N THR A 16 -35.21 -18.32 18.10
CA THR A 16 -34.82 -17.00 17.61
C THR A 16 -35.38 -15.91 18.51
N VAL A 17 -34.53 -14.95 18.88
CA VAL A 17 -34.89 -13.73 19.61
C VAL A 17 -34.66 -12.53 18.71
N GLU A 18 -35.71 -11.75 18.44
CA GLU A 18 -35.68 -10.54 17.61
C GLU A 18 -35.96 -9.31 18.48
N CYS A 19 -34.98 -8.43 18.64
CA CYS A 19 -35.02 -7.22 19.46
C CYS A 19 -34.67 -5.95 18.67
N GLY A 20 -34.86 -5.97 17.34
CA GLY A 20 -34.37 -4.90 16.46
C GLY A 20 -35.24 -3.65 16.42
N GLY A 21 -34.63 -2.50 16.14
CA GLY A 21 -35.35 -1.24 15.90
C GLY A 21 -35.90 -0.52 17.13
N GLN A 22 -35.43 -0.88 18.34
CA GLN A 22 -36.02 -0.44 19.61
C GLN A 22 -35.17 0.64 20.32
N GLN A 23 -34.16 1.20 19.64
CA GLN A 23 -33.20 2.19 20.20
C GLN A 23 -32.49 1.72 21.49
N LEU A 24 -32.35 0.42 21.67
CA LEU A 24 -31.78 -0.14 22.90
C LEU A 24 -30.27 0.10 22.95
N SER A 25 -29.78 0.60 24.10
CA SER A 25 -28.35 0.79 24.33
C SER A 25 -27.65 -0.45 24.89
N ASN A 26 -28.40 -1.46 25.33
CA ASN A 26 -27.91 -2.69 25.96
C ASN A 26 -28.75 -3.89 25.55
N LEU A 27 -28.14 -5.08 25.53
CA LEU A 27 -28.85 -6.35 25.34
C LEU A 27 -29.80 -6.61 26.54
N PRO A 28 -31.09 -6.94 26.32
CA PRO A 28 -32.05 -7.17 27.39
C PRO A 28 -31.84 -8.54 28.06
N GLU A 29 -32.03 -8.59 29.37
CA GLU A 29 -31.86 -9.82 30.16
C GLU A 29 -33.08 -10.76 30.07
N GLY A 30 -32.96 -12.00 30.57
CA GLY A 30 -34.07 -12.96 30.58
C GLY A 30 -34.35 -13.64 29.23
N MET A 31 -33.39 -13.64 28.31
CA MET A 31 -33.41 -14.51 27.14
C MET A 31 -33.22 -15.97 27.56
N ASP A 32 -33.74 -16.89 26.76
CA ASP A 32 -33.67 -18.34 27.05
C ASP A 32 -32.26 -18.88 26.73
N PRO A 33 -31.63 -19.68 27.61
CA PRO A 33 -30.30 -20.27 27.34
C PRO A 33 -30.22 -21.16 26.09
N GLY A 34 -31.35 -21.72 25.64
CA GLY A 34 -31.49 -22.47 24.39
C GLY A 34 -31.52 -21.61 23.13
N THR A 35 -31.45 -20.28 23.25
CA THR A 35 -31.46 -19.36 22.11
C THR A 35 -30.28 -19.62 21.17
N GLN A 36 -30.58 -19.81 19.89
CA GLN A 36 -29.59 -20.11 18.85
C GLN A 36 -29.39 -18.93 17.88
N VAL A 37 -30.37 -18.04 17.77
CA VAL A 37 -30.31 -16.87 16.89
C VAL A 37 -30.71 -15.64 17.67
N LEU A 38 -29.82 -14.65 17.74
CA LEU A 38 -30.09 -13.34 18.29
C LEU A 38 -30.02 -12.30 17.18
N ASN A 39 -31.12 -11.59 16.96
CA ASN A 39 -31.15 -10.40 16.12
C ASN A 39 -31.38 -9.17 16.99
N PHE A 40 -30.35 -8.33 17.08
CA PHE A 40 -30.35 -7.07 17.81
C PHE A 40 -30.01 -5.89 16.88
N SER A 41 -30.21 -6.05 15.57
CA SER A 41 -29.89 -5.03 14.57
C SER A 41 -30.78 -3.79 14.68
N GLY A 42 -30.27 -2.62 14.28
CA GLY A 42 -31.04 -1.37 14.28
C GLY A 42 -31.28 -0.78 15.67
N ASN A 43 -30.31 -0.91 16.58
CA ASN A 43 -30.38 -0.39 17.95
C ASN A 43 -29.27 0.67 18.18
N ALA A 44 -29.01 1.04 19.44
CA ALA A 44 -28.05 2.08 19.82
C ALA A 44 -26.88 1.50 20.66
N LEU A 45 -26.52 0.22 20.44
CA LEU A 45 -25.42 -0.41 21.18
C LEU A 45 -24.08 0.19 20.77
N GLN A 46 -23.35 0.76 21.74
CA GLN A 46 -22.04 1.38 21.48
C GLN A 46 -20.84 0.52 21.87
N VAL A 47 -20.99 -0.29 22.92
CA VAL A 47 -19.92 -1.12 23.45
C VAL A 47 -20.45 -2.51 23.78
N LEU A 48 -19.80 -3.54 23.26
CA LEU A 48 -20.04 -4.92 23.68
C LEU A 48 -19.07 -5.29 24.81
N GLN A 49 -19.62 -5.44 26.01
CA GLN A 49 -18.87 -5.65 27.24
C GLN A 49 -18.26 -7.06 27.34
N SER A 50 -17.26 -7.22 28.22
CA SER A 50 -16.63 -8.51 28.50
C SER A 50 -17.64 -9.57 28.93
N GLU A 51 -17.52 -10.78 28.38
CA GLU A 51 -18.28 -11.97 28.77
C GLU A 51 -19.81 -11.76 28.73
N ARG A 52 -20.30 -10.84 27.88
CA ARG A 52 -21.71 -10.42 27.91
C ARG A 52 -22.66 -11.59 27.66
N PHE A 53 -22.39 -12.44 26.67
CA PHE A 53 -23.22 -13.60 26.36
C PHE A 53 -23.07 -14.73 27.38
N LEU A 54 -21.86 -14.93 27.91
CA LEU A 54 -21.60 -15.88 28.99
C LEU A 54 -22.42 -15.54 30.25
N ARG A 55 -22.44 -14.27 30.67
CA ARG A 55 -23.23 -13.82 31.83
C ARG A 55 -24.74 -13.93 31.63
N MET A 56 -25.20 -14.04 30.38
CA MET A 56 -26.62 -14.21 30.04
C MET A 56 -26.98 -15.68 29.77
N ASP A 57 -26.01 -16.61 29.91
CA ASP A 57 -26.15 -18.02 29.61
C ASP A 57 -26.55 -18.33 28.14
N LEU A 58 -26.10 -17.49 27.20
CA LEU A 58 -26.42 -17.60 25.77
C LEU A 58 -25.35 -18.34 24.97
N LEU A 59 -24.81 -19.42 25.53
CA LEU A 59 -23.68 -20.17 24.93
C LEU A 59 -24.08 -21.05 23.73
N ASN A 60 -25.37 -21.26 23.51
CA ASN A 60 -25.91 -22.02 22.37
C ASN A 60 -26.11 -21.16 21.11
N LEU A 61 -25.73 -19.88 21.15
CA LEU A 61 -25.85 -18.98 20.01
C LEU A 61 -25.03 -19.49 18.82
N GLN A 62 -25.70 -19.58 17.68
CA GLN A 62 -25.13 -19.94 16.39
C GLN A 62 -25.10 -18.75 15.44
N LYS A 63 -26.02 -17.80 15.58
CA LYS A 63 -26.09 -16.59 14.75
C LYS A 63 -26.34 -15.35 15.59
N ILE A 64 -25.54 -14.32 15.36
CA ILE A 64 -25.65 -13.03 16.04
C ILE A 64 -25.69 -11.93 14.99
N TYR A 65 -26.79 -11.16 14.98
CA TYR A 65 -26.95 -9.98 14.14
C TYR A 65 -26.93 -8.72 15.01
N LEU A 66 -25.90 -7.88 14.82
CA LEU A 66 -25.69 -6.60 15.50
C LEU A 66 -25.57 -5.46 14.49
N SER A 67 -26.05 -5.63 13.26
CA SER A 67 -25.94 -4.63 12.21
C SER A 67 -26.71 -3.35 12.52
N ARG A 68 -26.29 -2.22 11.95
CA ARG A 68 -26.94 -0.90 12.14
C ARG A 68 -27.07 -0.53 13.63
N ASN A 69 -26.00 -0.75 14.38
CA ASN A 69 -25.85 -0.25 15.74
C ASN A 69 -24.85 0.93 15.73
N GLN A 70 -24.31 1.28 16.89
CA GLN A 70 -23.30 2.34 17.03
C GLN A 70 -22.01 1.77 17.63
N LEU A 71 -21.70 0.49 17.37
CA LEU A 71 -20.58 -0.18 18.02
C LEU A 71 -19.26 0.49 17.63
N ILE A 72 -18.59 1.08 18.62
CA ILE A 72 -17.27 1.68 18.48
C ILE A 72 -16.21 0.71 19.02
N ARG A 73 -16.56 -0.09 20.04
CA ARG A 73 -15.64 -1.02 20.69
C ARG A 73 -16.33 -2.34 21.02
N ILE A 74 -15.57 -3.42 20.85
CA ILE A 74 -15.91 -4.76 21.30
C ILE A 74 -14.79 -5.19 22.25
N HIS A 75 -15.14 -5.61 23.46
CA HIS A 75 -14.16 -6.12 24.40
C HIS A 75 -13.58 -7.46 23.91
N GLU A 76 -12.30 -7.73 24.12
CA GLU A 76 -11.60 -8.93 23.62
C GLU A 76 -12.27 -10.26 24.06
N LYS A 77 -12.88 -10.26 25.24
CA LYS A 77 -13.62 -11.41 25.83
C LYS A 77 -15.13 -11.32 25.64
N ALA A 78 -15.64 -10.44 24.79
CA ALA A 78 -17.09 -10.20 24.65
C ALA A 78 -17.85 -11.46 24.21
N PHE A 79 -17.24 -12.26 23.34
CA PHE A 79 -17.81 -13.47 22.75
C PHE A 79 -17.30 -14.76 23.41
N ARG A 80 -16.66 -14.66 24.58
CA ARG A 80 -16.08 -15.81 25.28
C ARG A 80 -17.09 -16.94 25.47
N GLY A 81 -16.72 -18.14 25.02
CA GLY A 81 -17.53 -19.35 25.14
C GLY A 81 -18.51 -19.61 23.98
N LEU A 82 -18.56 -18.75 22.97
CA LEU A 82 -19.45 -18.91 21.80
C LEU A 82 -18.85 -19.83 20.73
N THR A 83 -18.46 -21.04 21.12
CA THR A 83 -17.81 -22.03 20.24
C THR A 83 -18.71 -22.54 19.12
N ASN A 84 -20.03 -22.39 19.25
CA ASN A 84 -21.03 -22.81 18.25
C ASN A 84 -21.39 -21.71 17.24
N LEU A 85 -20.79 -20.52 17.32
CA LEU A 85 -21.12 -19.39 16.48
C LEU A 85 -20.66 -19.64 15.03
N VAL A 86 -21.59 -19.59 14.08
CA VAL A 86 -21.34 -19.82 12.64
C VAL A 86 -21.52 -18.56 11.80
N GLU A 87 -22.30 -17.60 12.28
CA GLU A 87 -22.59 -16.36 11.54
C GLU A 87 -22.61 -15.15 12.48
N LEU A 88 -21.82 -14.13 12.13
CA LEU A 88 -21.73 -12.87 12.86
C LEU A 88 -21.85 -11.70 11.88
N ASP A 89 -22.86 -10.87 12.11
CA ASP A 89 -23.08 -9.63 11.37
C ASP A 89 -22.84 -8.42 12.27
N LEU A 90 -21.77 -7.70 11.98
CA LEU A 90 -21.35 -6.45 12.62
C LEU A 90 -21.43 -5.26 11.63
N SER A 91 -22.12 -5.43 10.49
CA SER A 91 -22.17 -4.41 9.44
C SER A 91 -22.84 -3.11 9.88
N GLU A 92 -22.54 -2.00 9.21
CA GLU A 92 -23.12 -0.68 9.46
C GLU A 92 -22.98 -0.25 10.95
N ASN A 93 -21.76 -0.35 11.48
CA ASN A 93 -21.37 0.11 12.82
C ASN A 93 -20.24 1.16 12.73
N ALA A 94 -19.61 1.51 13.86
CA ALA A 94 -18.55 2.50 13.94
C ALA A 94 -17.17 1.90 14.29
N LEU A 95 -16.94 0.63 13.94
CA LEU A 95 -15.68 -0.08 14.23
C LEU A 95 -14.55 0.47 13.34
N GLN A 96 -13.48 0.93 13.97
CA GLN A 96 -12.31 1.46 13.24
C GLN A 96 -11.27 0.38 12.89
N ASN A 97 -11.35 -0.78 13.53
CA ASN A 97 -10.44 -1.90 13.32
C ASN A 97 -11.25 -3.21 13.28
N VAL A 98 -10.70 -4.21 12.59
CA VAL A 98 -11.17 -5.58 12.69
C VAL A 98 -10.99 -6.05 14.14
N PRO A 99 -12.01 -6.65 14.78
CA PRO A 99 -11.93 -7.11 16.18
C PRO A 99 -11.17 -8.45 16.27
N SER A 100 -9.92 -8.49 15.78
CA SER A 100 -9.13 -9.71 15.65
C SER A 100 -8.93 -10.49 16.96
N GLU A 101 -8.84 -9.78 18.09
CA GLU A 101 -8.64 -10.38 19.42
C GLU A 101 -9.82 -11.24 19.87
N THR A 102 -11.03 -11.04 19.33
CA THR A 102 -12.21 -11.82 19.72
C THR A 102 -12.34 -13.12 18.95
N PHE A 103 -11.66 -13.27 17.80
CA PHE A 103 -11.86 -14.40 16.87
C PHE A 103 -11.48 -15.76 17.43
N GLN A 104 -10.60 -15.81 18.44
CA GLN A 104 -10.23 -17.05 19.11
C GLN A 104 -11.40 -17.72 19.87
N ASP A 105 -12.42 -16.94 20.25
CA ASP A 105 -13.55 -17.44 21.05
C ASP A 105 -14.62 -18.17 20.19
N TYR A 106 -14.55 -18.02 18.85
CA TYR A 106 -15.52 -18.57 17.90
C TYR A 106 -14.87 -19.03 16.59
N SER A 107 -13.88 -19.92 16.70
CA SER A 107 -13.09 -20.40 15.56
C SER A 107 -13.90 -21.14 14.48
N SER A 108 -15.10 -21.64 14.80
CA SER A 108 -16.01 -22.31 13.85
C SER A 108 -16.85 -21.36 12.98
N LEU A 109 -16.59 -20.05 13.05
CA LEU A 109 -17.33 -19.06 12.26
C LEU A 109 -17.18 -19.30 10.76
N MET A 110 -18.30 -19.29 10.04
CA MET A 110 -18.35 -19.49 8.58
C MET A 110 -18.63 -18.18 7.83
N ARG A 111 -19.40 -17.26 8.41
CA ARG A 111 -19.76 -15.98 7.79
C ARG A 111 -19.52 -14.81 8.74
N LEU A 112 -18.74 -13.83 8.26
CA LEU A 112 -18.49 -12.58 8.96
C LEU A 112 -18.82 -11.40 8.05
N SER A 113 -19.69 -10.51 8.52
CA SER A 113 -19.95 -9.23 7.86
C SER A 113 -19.46 -8.07 8.72
N LEU A 114 -18.57 -7.26 8.15
CA LEU A 114 -18.03 -6.02 8.71
C LEU A 114 -18.32 -4.81 7.81
N SER A 115 -19.07 -5.00 6.72
CA SER A 115 -19.38 -3.98 5.72
C SER A 115 -19.91 -2.68 6.33
N GLY A 116 -19.52 -1.53 5.78
CA GLY A 116 -19.99 -0.22 6.24
C GLY A 116 -19.41 0.28 7.57
N ASN A 117 -18.37 -0.36 8.10
CA ASN A 117 -17.61 0.13 9.25
C ASN A 117 -16.40 0.97 8.80
N PRO A 118 -15.95 2.02 9.51
CA PRO A 118 -14.80 2.84 9.12
C PRO A 118 -13.43 2.18 9.36
N ILE A 119 -13.22 0.96 8.84
CA ILE A 119 -11.99 0.18 8.94
C ILE A 119 -11.01 0.62 7.84
N ARG A 120 -9.93 1.31 8.22
CA ARG A 120 -8.96 1.85 7.25
C ARG A 120 -7.89 0.86 6.82
N GLU A 121 -7.62 -0.16 7.64
CA GLU A 121 -6.50 -1.06 7.41
C GLU A 121 -6.82 -2.49 7.83
N LEU A 122 -6.38 -3.45 7.00
CA LEU A 122 -6.34 -4.87 7.35
C LEU A 122 -4.90 -5.24 7.67
N LYS A 123 -4.65 -5.53 8.96
CA LYS A 123 -3.32 -5.88 9.46
C LYS A 123 -2.92 -7.31 9.12
N THR A 124 -1.63 -7.58 9.11
CA THR A 124 -1.10 -8.95 8.99
C THR A 124 -1.78 -9.88 10.00
N SER A 125 -2.19 -11.07 9.56
CA SER A 125 -2.87 -12.07 10.40
C SER A 125 -4.18 -11.63 11.06
N ALA A 126 -4.86 -10.59 10.56
CA ALA A 126 -6.09 -10.06 11.17
C ALA A 126 -7.20 -11.11 11.35
N PHE A 127 -7.23 -12.16 10.52
CA PHE A 127 -8.27 -13.20 10.54
C PHE A 127 -7.74 -14.61 10.85
N ARG A 128 -6.49 -14.74 11.34
CA ARG A 128 -5.77 -16.03 11.45
C ARG A 128 -6.51 -17.16 12.21
N HIS A 129 -7.42 -16.79 13.11
CA HIS A 129 -8.16 -17.73 13.96
C HIS A 129 -9.46 -18.24 13.33
N LEU A 130 -9.88 -17.67 12.19
CA LEU A 130 -11.13 -17.98 11.50
C LEU A 130 -10.89 -18.94 10.32
N SER A 131 -10.28 -20.09 10.57
CA SER A 131 -9.89 -21.04 9.52
C SER A 131 -11.07 -21.69 8.78
N PHE A 132 -12.27 -21.69 9.37
CA PHE A 132 -13.51 -22.22 8.77
C PHE A 132 -14.34 -21.15 8.04
N LEU A 133 -13.86 -19.90 7.98
CA LEU A 133 -14.61 -18.81 7.36
C LEU A 133 -14.70 -19.02 5.85
N THR A 134 -15.91 -19.09 5.33
CA THR A 134 -16.19 -19.23 3.89
C THR A 134 -16.63 -17.92 3.26
N THR A 135 -17.17 -16.98 4.04
CA THR A 135 -17.63 -15.67 3.55
C THR A 135 -17.15 -14.54 4.45
N LEU A 136 -16.42 -13.59 3.87
CA LEU A 136 -15.98 -12.35 4.51
C LEU A 136 -16.46 -11.14 3.73
N GLU A 137 -17.24 -10.27 4.38
CA GLU A 137 -17.77 -9.05 3.77
C GLU A 137 -17.15 -7.81 4.44
N LEU A 138 -16.43 -7.01 3.65
CA LEU A 138 -15.76 -5.77 4.05
C LEU A 138 -16.09 -4.64 3.07
N SER A 139 -17.26 -4.68 2.44
CA SER A 139 -17.67 -3.66 1.47
C SER A 139 -17.92 -2.32 2.15
N ASN A 140 -17.56 -1.21 1.51
CA ASN A 140 -17.79 0.15 2.01
C ASN A 140 -17.15 0.45 3.37
N CYS A 141 -15.99 -0.12 3.67
CA CYS A 141 -15.31 0.05 4.95
C CYS A 141 -14.28 1.19 5.00
N GLN A 142 -14.00 1.84 3.87
CA GLN A 142 -12.91 2.83 3.73
C GLN A 142 -11.51 2.22 3.87
N VAL A 143 -11.34 0.93 3.59
CA VAL A 143 -10.03 0.26 3.63
C VAL A 143 -9.10 0.93 2.61
N GLU A 144 -7.96 1.42 3.07
CA GLU A 144 -6.91 2.08 2.27
C GLU A 144 -5.69 1.18 2.12
N ARG A 145 -5.36 0.41 3.17
CA ARG A 145 -4.16 -0.45 3.23
C ARG A 145 -4.52 -1.88 3.62
N ILE A 146 -4.00 -2.84 2.86
CA ILE A 146 -4.02 -4.27 3.20
C ILE A 146 -2.56 -4.68 3.36
N GLU A 147 -2.16 -5.04 4.58
CA GLU A 147 -0.80 -5.51 4.84
C GLU A 147 -0.57 -6.89 4.22
N ASN A 148 0.69 -7.21 3.94
CA ASN A 148 1.07 -8.55 3.49
C ASN A 148 0.56 -9.59 4.50
N GLU A 149 0.04 -10.72 4.01
CA GLU A 149 -0.48 -11.80 4.84
C GLU A 149 -1.66 -11.40 5.76
N ALA A 150 -2.43 -10.36 5.41
CA ALA A 150 -3.65 -10.01 6.16
C ALA A 150 -4.68 -11.16 6.23
N PHE A 151 -4.74 -11.99 5.17
CA PHE A 151 -5.66 -13.13 5.05
C PHE A 151 -5.00 -14.50 5.30
N VAL A 152 -3.81 -14.52 5.93
CA VAL A 152 -3.14 -15.81 6.24
C VAL A 152 -4.00 -16.68 7.17
N GLY A 153 -4.02 -17.99 6.91
CA GLY A 153 -4.82 -18.97 7.65
C GLY A 153 -6.29 -19.08 7.22
N MET A 154 -6.72 -18.30 6.21
CA MET A 154 -8.08 -18.34 5.67
C MET A 154 -8.21 -19.34 4.49
N ASP A 155 -7.85 -20.60 4.72
CA ASP A 155 -7.74 -21.59 3.65
C ASP A 155 -9.10 -22.02 3.06
N ASN A 156 -10.20 -21.84 3.79
CA ASN A 156 -11.56 -22.18 3.34
C ASN A 156 -12.38 -20.98 2.82
N LEU A 157 -11.75 -19.80 2.64
CA LEU A 157 -12.48 -18.61 2.22
C LEU A 157 -12.90 -18.71 0.75
N GLU A 158 -14.21 -18.78 0.51
CA GLU A 158 -14.78 -18.89 -0.83
C GLU A 158 -15.21 -17.52 -1.38
N TRP A 159 -15.73 -16.63 -0.53
CA TRP A 159 -16.28 -15.34 -0.94
C TRP A 159 -15.67 -14.20 -0.15
N LEU A 160 -15.05 -13.26 -0.87
CA LEU A 160 -14.45 -12.06 -0.28
C LEU A 160 -15.02 -10.80 -0.93
N ARG A 161 -15.65 -9.94 -0.13
CA ARG A 161 -16.13 -8.64 -0.62
C ARG A 161 -15.26 -7.49 -0.13
N LEU A 162 -14.65 -6.77 -1.06
CA LEU A 162 -13.79 -5.60 -0.80
C LEU A 162 -14.22 -4.37 -1.63
N ASP A 163 -15.38 -4.42 -2.28
CA ASP A 163 -15.90 -3.32 -3.09
C ASP A 163 -16.26 -2.07 -2.27
N GLY A 164 -16.19 -0.90 -2.90
CA GLY A 164 -16.55 0.37 -2.25
C GLY A 164 -15.55 0.85 -1.20
N ASN A 165 -14.31 0.34 -1.24
CA ASN A 165 -13.23 0.78 -0.37
C ASN A 165 -12.34 1.84 -1.06
N ARG A 166 -11.16 2.10 -0.50
CA ARG A 166 -10.19 3.10 -0.98
C ARG A 166 -8.85 2.46 -1.31
N ILE A 167 -8.86 1.17 -1.65
CA ILE A 167 -7.65 0.39 -1.92
C ILE A 167 -6.99 0.93 -3.18
N GLY A 168 -5.71 1.30 -3.07
CA GLY A 168 -4.89 1.74 -4.20
C GLY A 168 -4.15 0.60 -4.89
N PHE A 169 -3.62 -0.33 -4.11
CA PHE A 169 -2.89 -1.51 -4.56
C PHE A 169 -2.87 -2.53 -3.42
N ILE A 170 -2.51 -3.78 -3.73
CA ILE A 170 -2.24 -4.82 -2.73
C ILE A 170 -0.91 -5.46 -3.14
N GLN A 171 0.05 -5.48 -2.21
CA GLN A 171 1.40 -5.99 -2.44
C GLN A 171 1.75 -7.08 -1.45
N GLY A 172 2.61 -8.01 -1.87
CA GLY A 172 3.11 -9.08 -1.03
C GLY A 172 3.12 -10.44 -1.73
N THR A 173 3.60 -11.45 -1.01
CA THR A 173 3.74 -12.82 -1.53
C THR A 173 2.41 -13.58 -1.53
N HIS A 174 1.56 -13.32 -0.54
CA HIS A 174 0.28 -13.98 -0.33
C HIS A 174 -0.83 -12.94 -0.16
N ILE A 175 -1.13 -12.21 -1.23
CA ILE A 175 -2.06 -11.07 -1.19
C ILE A 175 -3.53 -11.47 -0.97
N LEU A 176 -3.95 -12.62 -1.51
CA LEU A 176 -5.34 -13.09 -1.48
C LEU A 176 -5.38 -14.64 -1.37
N PRO A 177 -6.37 -15.23 -0.67
CA PRO A 177 -6.52 -16.68 -0.56
C PRO A 177 -6.74 -17.35 -1.92
N LYS A 178 -6.15 -18.53 -2.11
CA LYS A 178 -6.28 -19.33 -3.35
C LYS A 178 -7.62 -20.08 -3.45
N SER A 179 -8.35 -20.21 -2.35
CA SER A 179 -9.64 -20.90 -2.24
C SER A 179 -10.84 -20.08 -2.73
N LEU A 180 -10.62 -18.83 -3.15
CA LEU A 180 -11.71 -17.93 -3.53
C LEU A 180 -12.46 -18.41 -4.77
N HIS A 181 -13.76 -18.63 -4.60
CA HIS A 181 -14.72 -18.84 -5.68
C HIS A 181 -15.33 -17.53 -6.20
N GLY A 182 -15.33 -16.47 -5.40
CA GLY A 182 -15.72 -15.15 -5.87
C GLY A 182 -15.15 -14.00 -5.05
N ILE A 183 -14.89 -12.89 -5.75
CA ILE A 183 -14.34 -11.68 -5.17
C ILE A 183 -14.99 -10.44 -5.77
N SER A 184 -15.20 -9.40 -4.96
CA SER A 184 -15.59 -8.07 -5.43
C SER A 184 -14.49 -7.05 -5.10
N LEU A 185 -13.94 -6.41 -6.14
CA LEU A 185 -12.84 -5.44 -6.06
C LEU A 185 -13.17 -4.10 -6.72
N HIS A 186 -14.33 -3.99 -7.37
CA HIS A 186 -14.79 -2.76 -8.02
C HIS A 186 -15.00 -1.61 -7.01
N SER A 187 -15.20 -0.38 -7.51
CA SER A 187 -15.43 0.80 -6.66
C SER A 187 -14.33 1.04 -5.61
N ASN A 188 -13.07 0.80 -5.98
CA ASN A 188 -11.88 1.12 -5.20
C ASN A 188 -11.04 2.20 -5.90
N ARG A 189 -10.00 2.70 -5.24
CA ARG A 189 -9.12 3.77 -5.76
C ARG A 189 -7.85 3.23 -6.42
N TRP A 190 -8.00 2.21 -7.26
CA TRP A 190 -6.87 1.50 -7.86
C TRP A 190 -5.91 2.45 -8.58
N ASN A 191 -4.66 2.46 -8.12
CA ASN A 191 -3.57 3.20 -8.73
C ASN A 191 -2.70 2.23 -9.54
N CYS A 192 -2.87 2.27 -10.86
CA CYS A 192 -2.26 1.36 -11.83
C CYS A 192 -0.83 1.79 -12.18
N ASP A 193 0.02 1.88 -11.17
CA ASP A 193 1.48 1.98 -11.30
C ASP A 193 2.14 0.61 -11.05
N CYS A 194 3.46 0.59 -10.89
CA CYS A 194 4.22 -0.64 -10.67
C CYS A 194 3.89 -1.36 -9.36
N ARG A 195 3.25 -0.72 -8.38
CA ARG A 195 2.84 -1.38 -7.13
C ARG A 195 1.63 -2.29 -7.33
N LEU A 196 0.92 -2.15 -8.45
CA LEU A 196 -0.24 -2.97 -8.78
C LEU A 196 0.13 -4.34 -9.37
N LEU A 197 1.42 -4.62 -9.58
CA LEU A 197 1.88 -5.84 -10.27
C LEU A 197 1.37 -7.14 -9.60
N ASP A 198 1.37 -7.21 -8.27
CA ASP A 198 0.96 -8.44 -7.56
C ASP A 198 -0.54 -8.74 -7.74
N ILE A 199 -1.40 -7.73 -7.56
CA ILE A 199 -2.85 -7.90 -7.76
C ILE A 199 -3.21 -8.07 -9.23
N HIS A 200 -2.48 -7.42 -10.15
CA HIS A 200 -2.62 -7.66 -11.59
C HIS A 200 -2.31 -9.12 -11.94
N PHE A 201 -1.18 -9.64 -11.48
CA PHE A 201 -0.80 -11.04 -11.68
C PHE A 201 -1.84 -11.99 -11.10
N TRP A 202 -2.37 -11.71 -9.91
CA TRP A 202 -3.44 -12.51 -9.31
C TRP A 202 -4.71 -12.49 -10.17
N LEU A 203 -5.17 -11.32 -10.63
CA LEU A 203 -6.36 -11.17 -11.47
C LEU A 203 -6.25 -11.88 -12.82
N VAL A 204 -5.06 -11.87 -13.43
CA VAL A 204 -4.78 -12.58 -14.69
C VAL A 204 -4.92 -14.10 -14.51
N ASN A 205 -4.43 -14.63 -13.39
CA ASN A 205 -4.50 -16.06 -13.07
C ASN A 205 -5.84 -16.50 -12.43
N TYR A 206 -6.67 -15.53 -12.03
CA TYR A 206 -7.99 -15.80 -11.48
C TYR A 206 -9.00 -16.10 -12.59
N ASN A 207 -9.50 -17.34 -12.61
CA ASN A 207 -10.33 -17.87 -13.70
C ASN A 207 -11.83 -17.67 -13.53
N THR A 208 -12.31 -17.26 -12.34
CA THR A 208 -13.74 -17.03 -12.14
C THR A 208 -14.15 -15.65 -12.67
N PRO A 209 -15.23 -15.54 -13.46
CA PRO A 209 -15.73 -14.24 -13.91
C PRO A 209 -16.14 -13.34 -12.75
N LEU A 210 -15.71 -12.07 -12.80
CA LEU A 210 -16.17 -11.06 -11.85
C LEU A 210 -17.49 -10.45 -12.35
N ALA A 211 -18.41 -10.19 -11.43
CA ALA A 211 -19.65 -9.48 -11.74
C ALA A 211 -19.38 -8.04 -12.23
N GLU A 212 -18.36 -7.40 -11.67
CA GLU A 212 -17.86 -6.10 -12.10
C GLU A 212 -16.33 -6.09 -12.00
N GLU A 213 -15.67 -5.78 -13.12
CA GLU A 213 -14.21 -5.75 -13.21
C GLU A 213 -13.63 -4.49 -12.54
N PRO A 214 -12.55 -4.61 -11.74
CA PRO A 214 -11.88 -3.45 -11.17
C PRO A 214 -11.18 -2.64 -12.27
N LYS A 215 -11.36 -1.31 -12.21
CA LYS A 215 -10.80 -0.35 -13.16
C LYS A 215 -9.84 0.60 -12.48
N CYS A 216 -8.85 1.07 -13.21
CA CYS A 216 -7.90 2.07 -12.75
C CYS A 216 -8.58 3.40 -12.47
N MET A 217 -8.27 3.99 -11.32
CA MET A 217 -8.65 5.37 -10.99
C MET A 217 -7.52 6.35 -11.33
N GLU A 218 -6.28 5.93 -11.06
CA GLU A 218 -5.04 6.63 -11.35
C GLU A 218 -4.06 5.63 -12.00
N PRO A 219 -2.97 6.09 -12.65
CA PRO A 219 -2.75 7.46 -13.11
C PRO A 219 -3.67 7.85 -14.27
N ALA A 220 -3.74 9.15 -14.61
CA ALA A 220 -4.56 9.68 -15.70
C ALA A 220 -4.43 8.92 -17.03
N ARG A 221 -3.23 8.44 -17.38
CA ARG A 221 -2.97 7.67 -18.62
C ARG A 221 -3.69 6.32 -18.69
N LEU A 222 -4.07 5.73 -17.55
CA LEU A 222 -4.77 4.44 -17.46
C LEU A 222 -6.18 4.55 -16.89
N LYS A 223 -6.63 5.76 -16.54
CA LYS A 223 -7.93 5.96 -15.88
C LYS A 223 -9.08 5.33 -16.68
N GLY A 224 -9.89 4.52 -16.00
CA GLY A 224 -11.03 3.80 -16.55
C GLY A 224 -10.71 2.47 -17.25
N GLN A 225 -9.43 2.14 -17.46
CA GLN A 225 -9.02 0.86 -18.03
C GLN A 225 -9.25 -0.28 -17.04
N VAL A 226 -9.65 -1.45 -17.54
CA VAL A 226 -9.80 -2.66 -16.73
C VAL A 226 -8.42 -3.19 -16.36
N ILE A 227 -8.19 -3.46 -15.07
CA ILE A 227 -6.86 -3.85 -14.56
C ILE A 227 -6.36 -5.11 -15.26
N LYS A 228 -7.20 -6.14 -15.36
CA LYS A 228 -6.86 -7.45 -15.94
C LYS A 228 -6.43 -7.36 -17.42
N SER A 229 -6.89 -6.36 -18.18
CA SER A 229 -6.54 -6.20 -19.59
C SER A 229 -5.25 -5.44 -19.85
N LEU A 230 -4.63 -4.85 -18.82
CA LEU A 230 -3.39 -4.09 -18.97
C LEU A 230 -2.21 -5.03 -19.20
N GLN A 231 -1.26 -4.57 -20.02
CA GLN A 231 0.04 -5.21 -20.15
C GLN A 231 0.91 -4.85 -18.96
N ARG A 232 1.85 -5.75 -18.61
CA ARG A 232 2.72 -5.58 -17.44
C ARG A 232 3.55 -4.29 -17.54
N GLU A 233 4.04 -3.97 -18.73
CA GLU A 233 4.87 -2.81 -19.02
C GLU A 233 4.08 -1.51 -18.81
N GLN A 234 2.75 -1.55 -18.95
CA GLN A 234 1.88 -0.41 -18.68
C GLN A 234 1.77 -0.09 -17.19
N LEU A 235 2.04 -1.05 -16.29
CA LEU A 235 2.05 -0.84 -14.84
C LEU A 235 3.41 -0.30 -14.41
N ALA A 236 3.67 0.95 -14.79
CA ALA A 236 4.94 1.61 -14.56
C ALA A 236 4.88 2.65 -13.45
N CYS A 237 5.98 2.78 -12.70
CA CYS A 237 6.25 3.85 -11.76
C CYS A 237 7.21 4.89 -12.35
N LEU A 238 7.09 6.15 -11.91
CA LEU A 238 8.04 7.20 -12.27
C LEU A 238 9.46 6.81 -11.82
N PRO A 239 10.49 7.03 -12.67
CA PRO A 239 11.87 6.74 -12.28
C PRO A 239 12.30 7.57 -11.07
N GLU A 240 13.02 6.94 -10.14
CA GLU A 240 13.67 7.61 -9.02
C GLU A 240 15.13 7.87 -9.38
N VAL A 241 15.53 9.14 -9.45
CA VAL A 241 16.91 9.57 -9.78
C VAL A 241 17.59 10.05 -8.51
N SER A 242 18.80 9.55 -8.24
CA SER A 242 19.56 9.88 -7.03
C SER A 242 21.05 10.19 -7.31
N PRO A 243 21.67 11.11 -6.54
CA PRO A 243 21.04 12.03 -5.56
C PRO A 243 20.03 12.99 -6.20
N GLN A 244 19.17 13.65 -5.42
CA GLN A 244 18.16 14.59 -5.95
C GLN A 244 18.76 15.86 -6.56
N SER A 245 19.91 16.30 -6.04
CA SER A 245 20.78 17.32 -6.64
C SER A 245 22.17 17.24 -6.01
N SER A 246 23.17 17.84 -6.66
CA SER A 246 24.54 17.92 -6.15
C SER A 246 25.20 19.24 -6.55
N TYR A 247 26.13 19.74 -5.74
CA TYR A 247 26.99 20.87 -6.04
C TYR A 247 28.44 20.50 -5.68
N THR A 248 29.36 20.68 -6.63
CA THR A 248 30.76 20.30 -6.46
C THR A 248 31.67 21.43 -6.94
N GLU A 249 32.68 21.76 -6.13
CA GLU A 249 33.77 22.65 -6.51
C GLU A 249 35.04 21.84 -6.78
N VAL A 250 35.67 22.05 -7.93
CA VAL A 250 36.89 21.33 -8.34
C VAL A 250 37.93 22.29 -8.88
N SER A 251 39.19 22.12 -8.48
CA SER A 251 40.29 22.88 -9.05
C SER A 251 40.62 22.39 -10.46
N GLU A 252 40.95 23.33 -11.33
CA GLU A 252 41.40 23.06 -12.70
C GLU A 252 42.51 22.00 -12.74
N GLY A 253 42.43 21.11 -13.74
CA GLY A 253 43.39 20.03 -13.99
C GLY A 253 43.22 18.79 -13.13
N ARG A 254 42.22 18.74 -12.24
CA ARG A 254 41.86 17.51 -11.52
C ARG A 254 40.96 16.62 -12.36
N ASN A 255 41.03 15.31 -12.12
CA ASN A 255 40.06 14.37 -12.64
C ASN A 255 38.90 14.25 -11.65
N MET A 256 37.68 14.12 -12.16
CA MET A 256 36.51 13.91 -11.33
C MET A 256 35.51 12.99 -12.02
N SER A 257 34.58 12.46 -11.23
CA SER A 257 33.42 11.75 -11.74
C SER A 257 32.11 12.21 -11.11
N ILE A 258 31.02 12.09 -11.87
CA ILE A 258 29.66 12.38 -11.44
C ILE A 258 28.86 11.09 -11.58
N THR A 259 28.42 10.52 -10.47
CA THR A 259 27.60 9.31 -10.46
C THR A 259 26.12 9.65 -10.33
N CYS A 260 25.31 9.02 -11.17
CA CYS A 260 23.85 9.03 -11.13
C CYS A 260 23.32 7.61 -11.02
N LEU A 261 22.32 7.42 -10.16
CA LEU A 261 21.62 6.17 -9.99
C LEU A 261 20.14 6.38 -10.33
N VAL A 262 19.63 5.62 -11.30
CA VAL A 262 18.23 5.65 -11.73
C VAL A 262 17.57 4.31 -11.44
N ARG A 263 16.52 4.32 -10.63
CA ARG A 263 15.70 3.13 -10.32
C ARG A 263 14.32 3.29 -10.94
N ALA A 264 13.85 2.29 -11.69
CA ALA A 264 12.50 2.34 -12.24
C ALA A 264 11.91 0.94 -12.46
N ILE A 265 10.58 0.91 -12.57
CA ILE A 265 9.82 -0.25 -13.07
C ILE A 265 8.84 0.28 -14.12
N PRO A 266 8.90 -0.18 -15.38
CA PRO A 266 9.94 -1.00 -16.00
C PRO A 266 11.25 -0.21 -16.16
N GLU A 267 12.25 -0.84 -16.79
CA GLU A 267 13.56 -0.28 -17.13
C GLU A 267 13.53 1.21 -17.51
N PRO A 268 14.40 2.05 -16.91
CA PRO A 268 14.55 3.43 -17.34
C PRO A 268 15.51 3.56 -18.53
N LYS A 269 15.18 4.47 -19.45
CA LYS A 269 16.16 5.10 -20.34
C LYS A 269 16.88 6.20 -19.56
N VAL A 270 18.21 6.18 -19.60
CA VAL A 270 19.06 7.18 -18.95
C VAL A 270 19.74 8.04 -20.00
N LEU A 271 19.70 9.35 -19.83
CA LEU A 271 20.37 10.33 -20.70
C LEU A 271 20.95 11.47 -19.87
N TRP A 272 22.04 12.07 -20.35
CA TRP A 272 22.67 13.22 -19.71
C TRP A 272 22.45 14.49 -20.52
N LEU A 273 22.20 15.58 -19.80
CA LEU A 273 22.18 16.93 -20.35
C LEU A 273 23.34 17.74 -19.76
N PHE A 274 24.01 18.56 -20.57
CA PHE A 274 24.93 19.59 -20.10
C PHE A 274 24.37 20.96 -20.47
N ASN A 275 24.15 21.82 -19.46
CA ASN A 275 23.53 23.14 -19.62
C ASN A 275 22.20 23.09 -20.43
N GLY A 276 21.43 22.01 -20.25
CA GLY A 276 20.15 21.77 -20.92
C GLY A 276 20.23 21.13 -22.32
N GLN A 277 21.42 20.85 -22.84
CA GLN A 277 21.61 20.18 -24.14
C GLN A 277 21.99 18.72 -23.97
N VAL A 278 21.45 17.83 -24.82
CA VAL A 278 21.74 16.39 -24.77
C VAL A 278 23.21 16.12 -25.09
N MET A 279 23.89 15.38 -24.22
CA MET A 279 25.23 14.85 -24.48
C MET A 279 25.12 13.66 -25.46
N SER A 280 25.90 13.64 -26.55
CA SER A 280 25.89 12.53 -27.51
C SER A 280 26.30 11.22 -26.82
N ASN A 281 25.65 10.12 -27.19
CA ASN A 281 25.86 8.77 -26.64
C ASN A 281 27.09 8.06 -27.24
N ASP A 282 28.02 8.83 -27.78
CA ASP A 282 29.26 8.30 -28.33
C ASP A 282 30.24 8.17 -27.17
N SER A 283 30.40 6.95 -26.67
CA SER A 283 31.38 6.53 -25.66
C SER A 283 32.85 6.83 -26.04
N LEU A 284 33.07 7.58 -27.13
CA LEU A 284 34.32 8.03 -27.71
C LEU A 284 34.06 9.41 -28.36
N MET A 285 33.92 10.48 -27.57
CA MET A 285 34.13 11.83 -28.12
C MET A 285 35.61 12.00 -28.48
N ASP A 286 35.88 12.70 -29.59
CA ASP A 286 37.14 12.79 -30.35
C ASP A 286 38.39 13.30 -29.61
N ASN A 287 38.35 13.45 -28.29
CA ASN A 287 39.48 13.55 -27.38
C ASN A 287 38.95 13.10 -26.02
N LEU A 288 39.66 12.23 -25.29
CA LEU A 288 39.24 11.57 -24.04
C LEU A 288 38.83 12.51 -22.87
N HIS A 289 38.63 13.81 -23.06
CA HIS A 289 38.29 14.81 -22.03
C HIS A 289 37.07 14.43 -21.19
N MET A 290 35.97 14.04 -21.83
CA MET A 290 34.72 13.71 -21.15
C MET A 290 34.02 12.51 -21.82
N TYR A 291 33.63 11.54 -21.01
CA TYR A 291 32.81 10.41 -21.44
C TYR A 291 31.90 9.95 -20.30
N TYR A 292 30.84 9.24 -20.63
CA TYR A 292 30.01 8.57 -19.64
C TYR A 292 29.69 7.15 -20.09
N TYR A 293 29.40 6.30 -19.12
CA TYR A 293 28.83 4.98 -19.39
C TYR A 293 27.61 4.75 -18.52
N ILE A 294 26.83 3.75 -18.91
CA ILE A 294 25.66 3.28 -18.17
C ILE A 294 25.91 1.80 -17.89
N ASP A 295 26.05 1.46 -16.63
CA ASP A 295 26.15 0.09 -16.14
C ASP A 295 24.77 -0.41 -15.73
N GLU A 296 24.48 -1.64 -16.10
CA GLU A 296 23.22 -2.31 -15.83
C GLU A 296 23.40 -3.19 -14.60
N THR A 297 23.00 -2.67 -13.44
CA THR A 297 23.00 -3.44 -12.20
C THR A 297 21.61 -4.03 -11.96
N ILE A 298 21.51 -5.35 -11.90
CA ILE A 298 20.26 -6.00 -11.49
C ILE A 298 19.99 -5.62 -10.03
N GLY A 299 19.00 -4.76 -9.80
CA GLY A 299 18.59 -4.35 -8.47
C GLY A 299 18.06 -5.51 -7.64
N VAL A 300 18.32 -5.49 -6.33
CA VAL A 300 18.02 -6.58 -5.37
C VAL A 300 16.52 -6.75 -5.06
N SER A 301 15.62 -6.06 -5.77
CA SER A 301 14.20 -5.95 -5.39
C SER A 301 13.20 -6.02 -6.55
N GLY A 302 13.62 -6.44 -7.75
CA GLY A 302 12.76 -6.47 -8.94
C GLY A 302 12.51 -5.09 -9.57
N ALA A 303 12.93 -4.00 -8.90
CA ALA A 303 13.18 -2.72 -9.54
C ALA A 303 14.50 -2.77 -10.32
N GLU A 304 14.47 -2.27 -11.54
CA GLU A 304 15.65 -2.23 -12.40
C GLU A 304 16.44 -0.96 -12.09
N GLU A 305 17.75 -1.13 -11.92
CA GLU A 305 18.66 -0.07 -11.50
C GLU A 305 19.70 0.15 -12.59
N LYS A 306 19.91 1.42 -12.95
CA LYS A 306 20.98 1.82 -13.86
C LYS A 306 21.89 2.79 -13.16
N ARG A 307 23.18 2.47 -13.15
CA ARG A 307 24.23 3.36 -12.65
C ARG A 307 24.90 4.02 -13.85
N SER A 308 24.83 5.33 -13.95
CA SER A 308 25.58 6.08 -14.96
C SER A 308 26.63 6.95 -14.31
N GLU A 309 27.82 6.99 -14.89
CA GLU A 309 28.92 7.81 -14.38
C GLU A 309 29.55 8.62 -15.51
N ILE A 310 29.59 9.94 -15.34
CA ILE A 310 30.39 10.85 -16.17
C ILE A 310 31.79 10.91 -15.58
N PHE A 311 32.80 10.77 -16.41
CA PHE A 311 34.19 11.05 -16.09
C PHE A 311 34.65 12.29 -16.85
N ILE A 312 35.28 13.22 -16.13
CA ILE A 312 35.89 14.42 -16.68
C ILE A 312 37.37 14.37 -16.31
N TYR A 313 38.23 14.23 -17.32
CA TYR A 313 39.67 14.27 -17.14
C TYR A 313 40.19 15.68 -17.33
N ASN A 314 41.15 16.08 -16.50
CA ASN A 314 41.80 17.40 -16.60
C ASN A 314 40.77 18.55 -16.69
N VAL A 315 39.91 18.66 -15.67
CA VAL A 315 38.78 19.60 -15.66
C VAL A 315 39.22 21.02 -16.01
N GLY A 316 38.54 21.60 -17.01
CA GLY A 316 38.78 22.94 -17.55
C GLY A 316 37.64 23.92 -17.25
N ALA A 317 37.82 25.19 -17.59
CA ALA A 317 36.82 26.23 -17.35
C ALA A 317 35.52 26.01 -18.17
N GLU A 318 35.61 25.28 -19.28
CA GLU A 318 34.51 24.87 -20.16
C GLU A 318 33.56 23.85 -19.52
N ASP A 319 34.04 23.08 -18.54
CA ASP A 319 33.23 22.08 -17.83
C ASP A 319 32.34 22.71 -16.74
N ASN A 320 32.54 24.00 -16.45
CA ASN A 320 31.75 24.76 -15.49
C ASN A 320 30.30 24.88 -15.97
N GLY A 321 29.36 24.34 -15.19
CA GLY A 321 27.97 24.27 -15.63
C GLY A 321 27.13 23.30 -14.81
N THR A 322 25.97 22.96 -15.36
CA THR A 322 25.04 22.00 -14.76
C THR A 322 24.89 20.77 -15.64
N PHE A 323 25.22 19.61 -15.08
CA PHE A 323 24.93 18.30 -15.65
C PHE A 323 23.60 17.81 -15.09
N SER A 324 22.68 17.35 -15.94
CA SER A 324 21.41 16.77 -15.51
C SER A 324 21.34 15.31 -15.92
N CYS A 325 21.17 14.43 -14.94
CA CYS A 325 20.87 13.02 -15.20
C CYS A 325 19.36 12.85 -15.31
N VAL A 326 18.88 12.31 -16.43
CA VAL A 326 17.46 12.17 -16.72
C VAL A 326 17.11 10.68 -16.80
N GLY A 327 16.14 10.26 -16.00
CA GLY A 327 15.53 8.93 -16.05
C GLY A 327 14.16 9.00 -16.70
N GLN A 328 13.92 8.20 -17.74
CA GLN A 328 12.66 8.16 -18.47
C GLN A 328 12.14 6.74 -18.61
N ASN A 329 10.86 6.54 -18.33
CA ASN A 329 10.14 5.34 -18.75
C ASN A 329 8.71 5.72 -19.18
N ILE A 330 7.84 4.73 -19.36
CA ILE A 330 6.47 4.96 -19.83
C ILE A 330 5.56 5.67 -18.80
N ALA A 331 5.96 5.73 -17.52
CA ALA A 331 5.25 6.49 -16.49
C ALA A 331 5.57 7.98 -16.56
N GLY A 332 6.73 8.33 -17.12
CA GLY A 332 7.15 9.72 -17.31
C GLY A 332 8.66 9.88 -17.22
N THR A 333 9.07 11.13 -16.99
CA THR A 333 10.47 11.54 -16.95
C THR A 333 10.75 12.26 -15.63
N THR A 334 11.87 11.91 -15.01
CA THR A 334 12.42 12.58 -13.82
C THR A 334 13.88 12.89 -14.04
N PHE A 335 14.44 13.84 -13.29
CA PHE A 335 15.84 14.23 -13.46
C PHE A 335 16.44 14.74 -12.15
N SER A 336 17.78 14.76 -12.11
CA SER A 336 18.58 15.35 -11.04
C SER A 336 19.65 16.26 -11.62
N ASN A 337 19.94 17.37 -10.95
CA ASN A 337 20.89 18.38 -11.38
C ASN A 337 22.18 18.34 -10.53
N TYR A 338 23.32 18.35 -11.21
CA TYR A 338 24.67 18.34 -10.66
C TYR A 338 25.37 19.61 -11.14
N THR A 339 25.59 20.56 -10.24
CA THR A 339 26.27 21.82 -10.56
C THR A 339 27.75 21.67 -10.28
N LEU A 340 28.58 21.84 -11.31
CA LEU A 340 30.04 21.83 -11.22
C LEU A 340 30.56 23.26 -11.31
N ARG A 341 31.32 23.68 -10.31
CA ARG A 341 32.06 24.95 -10.33
C ARG A 341 33.56 24.70 -10.37
N VAL A 342 34.22 25.23 -11.40
CA VAL A 342 35.66 25.08 -11.59
C VAL A 342 36.41 26.25 -10.98
N ILE A 343 37.37 25.95 -10.09
CA ILE A 343 38.24 26.93 -9.43
C ILE A 343 39.54 27.04 -10.22
N ILE A 344 39.72 28.16 -10.90
CA ILE A 344 40.92 28.51 -11.64
C ILE A 344 41.95 29.05 -10.65
N LYS A 345 43.18 28.52 -10.66
CA LYS A 345 44.27 29.06 -9.82
C LYS A 345 44.83 30.31 -10.47
N GLU A 346 44.69 31.46 -9.81
CA GLU A 346 45.40 32.67 -10.22
C GLU A 346 46.92 32.46 -10.05
N PRO A 347 47.74 32.89 -11.03
CA PRO A 347 49.19 32.84 -10.86
C PRO A 347 49.61 33.75 -9.69
N PRO A 348 50.64 33.37 -8.92
CA PRO A 348 51.11 34.20 -7.81
C PRO A 348 51.55 35.57 -8.33
N VAL A 349 51.03 36.64 -7.72
CA VAL A 349 51.49 38.00 -7.98
C VAL A 349 52.92 38.12 -7.46
N VAL A 350 53.90 38.03 -8.35
CA VAL A 350 55.30 38.29 -8.03
C VAL A 350 55.49 39.81 -7.97
N ASN A 351 55.47 40.37 -6.76
CA ASN A 351 55.92 41.75 -6.57
C ASN A 351 57.45 41.76 -6.68
N GLU A 352 57.98 42.16 -7.83
CA GLU A 352 59.41 42.47 -7.97
C GLU A 352 59.72 43.73 -7.14
N VAL A 353 60.29 43.52 -5.95
CA VAL A 353 60.86 44.61 -5.16
C VAL A 353 62.21 44.97 -5.77
N SER A 354 62.25 46.01 -6.60
CA SER A 354 63.50 46.58 -7.08
C SER A 354 64.12 47.44 -5.98
N PHE A 355 65.31 47.05 -5.52
CA PHE A 355 66.11 47.89 -4.62
C PHE A 355 66.93 48.88 -5.47
N PRO A 356 66.82 50.20 -5.23
CA PRO A 356 67.68 51.17 -5.91
C PRO A 356 69.14 50.91 -5.54
N ARG A 357 69.99 50.73 -6.57
CA ARG A 357 71.44 50.74 -6.42
C ARG A 357 71.89 52.18 -6.22
N ASP A 358 71.90 52.64 -4.98
CA ASP A 358 72.73 53.76 -4.57
C ASP A 358 73.48 53.36 -3.32
N TYR A 359 74.78 53.12 -3.47
CA TYR A 359 75.86 53.64 -2.63
C TYR A 359 77.20 53.20 -3.24
N LYS A 360 77.74 54.07 -4.11
CA LYS A 360 79.17 54.17 -4.42
C LYS A 360 79.71 55.39 -3.64
N GLY A 361 80.91 55.26 -3.09
CA GLY A 361 81.74 56.32 -2.50
C GLY A 361 81.83 56.18 -0.98
N GLU A 362 82.99 56.07 -0.33
CA GLU A 362 84.41 56.18 -0.70
C GLU A 362 85.25 55.17 0.11
#